data_AF-A0A3Q8X938-F1
#
_entry.id   AF-A0A3Q8X938-F1
#
_cell.length_a   1.000
_cell.length_b   1.000
_cell.length_c   1.000
_cell.angle_alpha   90.00
_cell.angle_beta   90.00
_cell.angle_gamma   90.00
#
_symmetry.space_group_name_H-M   'P 1'
#
loop_
_entity.id
_entity.type
_entity.pdbx_description
1 polymer ?
#
loop_
_entity_poly.entity_id
_entity_poly.type
_entity_poly.pdbx_seq_one_letter_code
_entity_poly.pdbx_strand_id
1 'polypeptide(L)' 'MAKFSSRCPNQVLCMSPSRNTIVDGILVPVPGTHIRFENGEYDTNEKKEVDFIRKHRLFGSSIVEVKGGEGAAQTQEQTE' A
#
# COMPACT_ATOMS: atom_id res chain seq x y z
N MET A 1 11.73 -9.17 -3.72
CA MET A 1 11.35 -7.87 -4.29
C MET A 1 10.01 -8.04 -4.97
N ALA A 2 8.96 -7.55 -4.33
CA ALA A 2 7.60 -7.57 -4.85
C ALA A 2 7.24 -6.14 -5.24
N LYS A 3 6.79 -5.98 -6.48
CA LYS A 3 6.38 -4.69 -7.02
C LYS A 3 4.88 -4.65 -7.14
N PHE A 4 4.27 -3.59 -6.63
CA PHE A 4 2.84 -3.35 -6.72
C PHE A 4 2.59 -2.08 -7.51
N SER A 5 1.58 -2.11 -8.36
CA SER A 5 1.08 -0.92 -9.05
C SER A 5 -0.32 -0.62 -8.57
N SER A 6 -0.60 0.65 -8.26
CA SER A 6 -1.93 1.14 -7.95
C SER A 6 -2.42 2.06 -9.07
N ARG A 7 -3.71 1.99 -9.37
CA ARG A 7 -4.40 2.88 -10.31
C ARG A 7 -4.37 4.35 -9.85
N CYS A 8 -4.18 4.59 -8.55
CA CYS A 8 -4.10 5.93 -7.99
C CYS A 8 -2.64 6.31 -7.69
N PRO A 9 -2.11 7.41 -8.27
CA PRO A 9 -0.69 7.74 -8.21
C PRO A 9 -0.17 8.13 -6.83
N ASN A 10 -1.06 8.59 -5.94
CA ASN A 10 -0.75 8.98 -4.56
C ASN A 10 -1.51 8.12 -3.54
N GLN A 11 -1.77 6.85 -3.87
CA GLN A 11 -2.45 5.96 -2.94
C GLN A 11 -1.60 5.77 -1.68
N VAL A 12 -2.22 5.98 -0.51
CA VAL A 12 -1.63 5.66 0.79
C VAL A 12 -2.47 4.56 1.42
N LEU A 13 -1.81 3.51 1.92
CA LEU A 13 -2.43 2.46 2.70
C LEU A 13 -1.94 2.55 4.15
N CYS A 14 -2.87 2.74 5.08
CA CYS A 14 -2.57 2.73 6.51
C CYS A 14 -2.54 1.29 7.00
N MET A 15 -1.36 0.77 7.35
CA MET A 15 -1.20 -0.57 7.91
C MET A 15 -1.54 -0.59 9.39
N SER A 16 -1.10 0.43 10.12
CA SER A 16 -1.44 0.66 11.52
C SER A 16 -1.59 2.16 11.77
N PRO A 17 -2.71 2.62 12.34
CA PRO A 17 -2.87 4.03 12.66
C PRO A 17 -1.93 4.46 13.78
N SER A 18 -1.44 5.70 13.73
CA SER A 18 -0.70 6.29 14.84
C SER A 18 -1.58 6.34 16.08
N ARG A 19 -1.09 5.80 17.20
CA ARG A 19 -1.82 5.77 18.47
C ARG A 19 -0.91 6.19 19.61
N ASN A 20 -1.49 6.88 20.58
CA ASN A 20 -0.80 7.19 21.82
C ASN A 20 -1.05 6.04 22.79
N THR A 21 0.02 5.43 23.29
CA THR A 21 -0.05 4.38 24.30
C THR A 21 0.52 4.92 25.59
N ILE A 22 -0.18 4.68 26.70
CA ILE A 22 0.31 5.03 28.03
C ILE A 22 1.20 3.89 28.49
N VAL A 23 2.50 4.14 28.60
CA VAL A 23 3.48 3.20 29.16
C VAL A 23 4.02 3.85 30.43
N ASP A 24 3.82 3.20 31.58
CA ASP A 24 4.27 3.68 32.89
C ASP A 24 3.81 5.11 33.25
N GLY A 25 2.59 5.47 32.86
CA GLY A 25 2.01 6.80 33.11
C GLY A 25 2.47 7.90 32.16
N ILE A 26 3.33 7.57 31.17
CA ILE A 26 3.82 8.51 30.16
C ILE A 26 3.08 8.25 28.84
N LEU A 27 2.56 9.31 28.22
CA LEU A 27 1.99 9.25 26.87
C LEU A 27 3.12 9.10 25.84
N VAL A 28 3.28 7.89 25.31
CA VAL A 28 4.25 7.61 24.24
C VAL A 28 3.50 7.60 22.90
N PRO A 29 3.84 8.51 21.96
CA PRO A 29 3.30 8.45 20.61
C PRO A 29 3.93 7.27 19.87
N VAL A 30 3.12 6.27 19.52
CA VAL A 30 3.56 5.14 18.70
C VAL A 30 3.28 5.50 17.24
N PRO A 31 4.32 5.62 16.39
CA PRO A 31 4.13 5.96 14.98
C PRO A 31 3.38 4.85 14.27
N GLY A 32 2.35 5.23 13.52
CA GLY A 32 1.63 4.33 12.63
C GLY A 32 2.47 3.97 11.41
N THR A 33 2.22 2.80 10.85
CA THR A 33 2.90 2.32 9.63
C THR A 33 2.01 2.60 8.43
N HIS A 34 2.57 3.29 7.43
CA HIS A 34 1.87 3.67 6.20
C HIS A 34 2.70 3.25 4.99
N ILE A 35 2.03 2.64 4.02
CA ILE A 35 2.60 2.31 2.72
C ILE A 35 2.15 3.38 1.74
N ARG A 36 3.10 4.11 1.15
CA ARG A 36 2.82 5.13 0.15
C ARG A 36 3.24 4.62 -1.21
N PHE A 37 2.31 4.62 -2.16
CA PHE A 37 2.63 4.40 -3.56
C PHE A 37 3.16 5.73 -4.12
N GLU A 38 4.35 5.69 -4.72
CA GLU A 38 4.94 6.83 -5.40
C GLU A 38 4.73 6.65 -6.90
N ASN A 39 4.05 7.61 -7.53
CA ASN A 39 3.64 7.54 -8.94
C ASN A 39 2.84 6.28 -9.29
N GLY A 40 2.08 5.76 -8.31
CA GLY A 40 1.28 4.54 -8.49
C GLY A 40 2.11 3.26 -8.45
N GLU A 41 3.36 3.31 -8.00
CA GLU A 41 4.21 2.14 -7.82
C GLU A 41 4.70 2.05 -6.38
N TYR A 42 4.85 0.83 -5.90
CA TYR A 42 5.40 0.55 -4.60
C TYR A 42 6.25 -0.71 -4.68
N ASP A 43 7.52 -0.57 -4.29
CA ASP A 43 8.46 -1.69 -4.22
C ASP A 43 8.77 -1.97 -2.75
N THR A 44 8.63 -3.23 -2.35
CA THR A 44 9.03 -3.66 -1.02
C THR A 44 9.67 -5.04 -1.05
N ASN A 45 10.55 -5.27 -0.08
CA ASN A 45 11.12 -6.58 0.22
C ASN A 45 10.59 -7.16 1.54
N GLU A 46 9.78 -6.39 2.28
CA GLU A 46 9.22 -6.84 3.55
C GLU A 46 8.00 -7.72 3.34
N LYS A 47 8.09 -8.99 3.75
CA LYS A 47 6.97 -9.95 3.63
C LYS A 47 5.68 -9.46 4.31
N LYS A 48 5.79 -8.67 5.39
CA LYS A 48 4.63 -8.12 6.11
C LYS A 48 3.83 -7.14 5.25
N GLU A 49 4.52 -6.25 4.54
CA GLU A 49 3.90 -5.26 3.65
C GLU A 49 3.29 -5.95 2.42
N VAL A 50 4.00 -6.94 1.86
CA VAL A 50 3.50 -7.78 0.75
C VAL A 50 2.21 -8.51 1.14
N ASP A 51 2.18 -9.17 2.30
CA ASP A 51 1.00 -9.89 2.77
C ASP A 51 -0.17 -8.95 3.09
N PHE A 52 0.12 -7.77 3.65
CA PHE A 52 -0.87 -6.74 3.90
C PHE A 52 -1.50 -6.23 2.60
N ILE A 53 -0.70 -5.90 1.59
CA ILE A 53 -1.21 -5.45 0.30
C ILE A 53 -2.04 -6.55 -0.36
N ARG A 54 -1.58 -7.81 -0.35
CA ARG A 54 -2.31 -8.94 -0.95
C ARG A 54 -3.64 -9.25 -0.25
N LYS A 55 -3.75 -9.03 1.05
CA LYS A 55 -4.99 -9.20 1.83
C LYS A 55 -5.90 -7.98 1.79
N HIS A 56 -5.42 -6.85 1.27
CA HIS A 56 -6.18 -5.61 1.26
C HIS A 56 -7.36 -5.69 0.29
N ARG A 57 -8.51 -5.10 0.64
CA ARG A 57 -9.72 -5.13 -0.20
C ARG A 57 -9.53 -4.53 -1.60
N LEU A 58 -8.58 -3.61 -1.74
CA LEU A 58 -8.25 -2.96 -3.02
C LEU A 58 -7.36 -3.80 -3.92
N PHE A 59 -6.77 -4.89 -3.40
CA PHE A 59 -5.97 -5.81 -4.18
C PHE A 59 -6.84 -6.57 -5.18
N GLY A 60 -6.44 -6.55 -6.45
CA GLY A 60 -7.22 -7.09 -7.56
C GLY A 60 -8.24 -6.13 -8.17
N SER A 61 -8.51 -4.97 -7.56
CA SER A 61 -9.39 -3.93 -8.13
C SER A 61 -8.62 -2.66 -8.46
N SER A 62 -7.94 -2.06 -7.48
CA SER A 62 -7.19 -0.82 -7.64
C SER A 62 -5.69 -0.99 -7.45
N ILE A 63 -5.24 -2.14 -6.96
CA ILE A 63 -3.84 -2.48 -6.74
C ILE A 63 -3.57 -3.86 -7.37
N VAL A 64 -2.51 -3.95 -8.16
CA VAL A 64 -2.08 -5.17 -8.87
C VAL A 64 -0.62 -5.48 -8.54
N GLU A 65 -0.30 -6.76 -8.41
CA GLU A 65 1.08 -7.21 -8.23
C GLU A 65 1.76 -7.38 -9.59
N VAL A 66 2.84 -6.63 -9.83
CA VAL A 66 3.63 -6.71 -11.05
C VAL A 66 4.73 -7.76 -10.83
N LYS A 67 4.43 -9.03 -11.10
CA LYS A 67 5.44 -10.08 -11.21
C LYS A 67 6.10 -9.97 -12.58
N GLY A 68 7.43 -9.95 -12.65
CA GLY A 68 8.17 -9.83 -13.91
C GLY A 68 7.75 -10.91 -14.91
N GLY A 69 6.96 -10.50 -15.91
CA GLY A 69 6.36 -11.36 -16.92
C GLY A 69 4.90 -11.00 -17.16
N GLU A 70 4.68 -10.07 -18.09
CA GLU A 70 3.38 -9.71 -18.71
C GLU A 70 2.29 -9.04 -17.85
N GLY A 71 1.88 -7.85 -18.31
CA GLY A 71 0.47 -7.47 -18.35
C GLY A 71 -0.14 -6.81 -17.10
N ALA A 72 0.00 -5.49 -16.99
CA ALA A 72 -1.05 -4.66 -16.38
C ALA A 72 -1.21 -3.37 -17.21
N ALA A 73 -1.53 -3.55 -18.49
CA ALA A 73 -2.19 -2.52 -19.27
C ALA A 73 -3.71 -2.63 -19.02
N GLN A 74 -4.33 -1.45 -18.86
CA GLN A 74 -5.76 -1.12 -18.99
C GLN A 74 -6.67 -1.19 -17.75
N THR A 75 -7.04 0.00 -17.28
CA THR A 75 -8.43 0.46 -17.42
C THR A 75 -8.42 1.95 -17.79
N GLN A 76 -8.86 2.23 -19.02
CA GLN A 76 -9.06 3.53 -19.67
C GLN A 76 -10.36 4.24 -19.19
N GLU A 77 -10.65 5.36 -19.86
CA GLU A 77 -11.89 6.15 -20.02
C GLU A 77 -11.82 7.51 -19.30
N GLN A 78 -11.50 8.63 -19.99
CA GLN A 78 -12.23 9.35 -21.07
C GLN A 78 -13.70 9.64 -20.71
N THR A 79 -13.98 10.90 -20.38
CA THR A 79 -15.27 11.59 -20.57
C THR A 79 -14.92 13.08 -20.66
N GLU A 80 -14.78 13.58 -21.89
CA GLU A 80 -15.69 14.51 -22.61
C GLU A 80 -15.64 15.94 -22.07
#